data_AF-A0AA41G4W1-F1
#
_entry.id   AF-A0AA41G4W1-F1
#
_cell.length_a   1.000
_cell.length_b   1.000
_cell.length_c   1.000
_cell.angle_alpha   90.00
_cell.angle_beta   90.00
_cell.angle_gamma   90.00
#
_symmetry.space_group_name_H-M   'P 1'
#
loop_
_entity.id
_entity.type
_entity.pdbx_description
1 polymer ?
#
loop_
_entity_poly.entity_id
_entity_poly.type
_entity_poly.pdbx_seq_one_letter_code
_entity_poly.pdbx_strand_id
1 'polypeptide(L)'
;MGSDGSNAGRRSKVARLIESYELGAMGSELEAAWLGESRERQSLRALADRFNRALLLAEIRDATMDVVDGEPENFYRLLTDDDVSAGTRIEAENRLERAGVDVDGLRDDFVTYQAIRHYLTEVRGATYERDADSGQVERERGGIDRLRSRVETIVRDTVDRLNAAGKLSVGEYRVFVTVDVLCAECGSRYSVSDLLRRGGCDCE
;
A
#
# COMPACT_ATOMS: atom_id res chain seq x y z
N MET A 1 -21.09 -36.47 -25.72
CA MET A 1 -20.35 -36.59 -24.45
C MET A 1 -19.45 -35.39 -24.32
N GLY A 2 -19.67 -34.60 -23.26
CA GLY A 2 -19.04 -33.31 -23.05
C GLY A 2 -17.53 -33.43 -22.85
N SER A 3 -16.83 -32.49 -23.46
CA SER A 3 -15.45 -32.13 -23.18
C SER A 3 -15.40 -31.53 -21.78
N ASP A 4 -14.81 -32.24 -20.82
CA ASP A 4 -14.40 -31.69 -19.54
C ASP A 4 -12.96 -32.11 -19.24
N GLY A 5 -12.09 -31.10 -19.17
CA GLY A 5 -10.67 -31.22 -18.89
C GLY A 5 -10.03 -29.84 -18.73
N SER A 6 -10.75 -28.94 -18.06
CA SER A 6 -10.25 -27.90 -17.16
C SER A 6 -8.93 -27.22 -17.51
N ASN A 7 -9.09 -25.97 -18.00
CA ASN A 7 -8.16 -24.86 -17.91
C ASN A 7 -7.39 -24.87 -16.57
N ALA A 8 -6.18 -25.45 -16.56
CA ALA A 8 -5.22 -25.35 -15.46
C ALA A 8 -4.73 -23.89 -15.41
N GLY A 9 -5.57 -23.03 -14.84
CA GLY A 9 -5.35 -21.59 -14.75
C GLY A 9 -4.00 -21.30 -14.11
N ARG A 10 -3.25 -20.37 -14.70
CA ARG A 10 -1.97 -19.88 -14.17
C ARG A 10 -2.09 -19.62 -12.67
N ARG A 11 -1.50 -20.50 -11.84
CA ARG A 11 -1.46 -20.32 -10.39
C ARG A 11 -0.81 -18.97 -10.10
N SER A 12 -1.41 -18.18 -9.21
CA SER A 12 -0.83 -16.88 -8.83
C SER A 12 0.59 -17.08 -8.27
N LYS A 13 1.47 -16.08 -8.47
CA LYS A 13 2.85 -16.11 -7.96
C LYS A 13 2.87 -16.41 -6.45
N VAL A 14 1.99 -15.79 -5.66
CA VAL A 14 1.90 -16.00 -4.21
C VAL A 14 1.50 -17.44 -3.88
N ALA A 15 0.49 -18.02 -4.56
CA ALA A 15 0.10 -19.40 -4.33
C ALA A 15 1.24 -20.39 -4.64
N ARG A 16 1.94 -20.17 -5.77
CA ARG A 16 3.14 -20.96 -6.13
C ARG A 16 4.21 -20.88 -5.05
N LEU A 17 4.48 -19.69 -4.53
CA LEU A 17 5.51 -19.45 -3.52
C LEU A 17 5.16 -20.02 -2.15
N ILE A 18 3.88 -19.99 -1.77
CA ILE A 18 3.42 -20.65 -0.54
C ILE A 18 3.72 -22.14 -0.58
N GLU A 19 3.51 -22.79 -1.73
CA GLU A 19 3.85 -24.20 -1.90
C GLU A 19 5.37 -24.42 -1.93
N SER A 20 6.12 -23.65 -2.73
CA SER A 20 7.55 -23.91 -2.92
C SER A 20 8.41 -23.64 -1.69
N TYR A 21 8.00 -22.70 -0.82
CA TYR A 21 8.68 -22.37 0.42
C TYR A 21 8.03 -23.02 1.66
N GLU A 22 7.08 -23.95 1.45
CA GLU A 22 6.36 -24.67 2.50
C GLU A 22 5.66 -23.77 3.54
N LEU A 23 5.19 -22.59 3.10
CA LEU A 23 4.55 -21.57 3.94
C LEU A 23 3.03 -21.81 4.11
N GLY A 24 2.62 -23.05 4.41
CA GLY A 24 1.23 -23.50 4.30
C GLY A 24 0.18 -22.64 5.03
N ALA A 25 0.50 -22.10 6.22
CA ALA A 25 -0.41 -21.24 6.98
C ALA A 25 -0.47 -19.78 6.49
N MET A 26 0.50 -19.37 5.67
CA MET A 26 0.71 -17.96 5.30
C MET A 26 -0.48 -17.40 4.52
N GLY A 27 -1.13 -18.21 3.69
CA GLY A 27 -2.29 -17.77 2.93
C GLY A 27 -3.44 -17.29 3.83
N SER A 28 -3.79 -18.07 4.85
CA SER A 28 -4.82 -17.70 5.84
C SER A 28 -4.37 -16.58 6.76
N GLU A 29 -3.09 -16.51 7.11
CA GLU A 29 -2.56 -15.42 7.93
C GLU A 29 -2.61 -14.06 7.22
N LEU A 30 -2.30 -14.03 5.92
CA LEU A 30 -2.40 -12.82 5.11
C LEU A 30 -3.85 -12.35 4.98
N GLU A 31 -4.79 -13.29 4.80
CA GLU A 31 -6.22 -13.01 4.74
C GLU A 31 -6.75 -12.45 6.07
N ALA A 32 -6.50 -13.14 7.19
CA ALA A 32 -6.92 -12.71 8.51
C ALA A 32 -6.31 -11.34 8.89
N ALA A 33 -5.05 -11.11 8.56
CA ALA A 33 -4.38 -9.83 8.79
C ALA A 33 -4.91 -8.70 7.90
N TRP A 34 -5.35 -9.01 6.67
CA TRP A 34 -5.97 -8.04 5.78
C TRP A 34 -7.38 -7.64 6.23
N LEU A 35 -8.19 -8.62 6.66
CA LEU A 35 -9.55 -8.42 7.15
C LEU A 35 -9.58 -7.83 8.57
N GLY A 36 -8.52 -8.05 9.35
CA GLY A 36 -8.40 -7.61 10.74
C GLY A 36 -9.12 -8.53 11.72
N GLU A 37 -9.23 -9.82 11.40
CA GLU A 37 -9.98 -10.80 12.20
C GLU A 37 -9.31 -11.10 13.55
N SER A 38 -7.99 -10.91 13.64
CA SER A 38 -7.20 -11.26 14.84
C SER A 38 -6.57 -10.05 15.54
N ARG A 39 -6.37 -8.93 14.83
CA ARG A 39 -5.66 -7.70 15.26
C ARG A 39 -6.03 -6.51 14.36
N GLU A 40 -5.40 -5.35 14.58
CA GLU A 40 -5.44 -4.22 13.64
C GLU A 40 -5.13 -4.65 12.21
N ARG A 41 -5.90 -4.09 11.27
CA ARG A 41 -5.78 -4.37 9.83
C ARG A 41 -4.41 -3.97 9.31
N GLN A 42 -3.80 -4.85 8.52
CA GLN A 42 -2.55 -4.55 7.83
C GLN A 42 -2.82 -4.09 6.39
N SER A 43 -2.03 -3.11 5.93
CA SER A 43 -2.07 -2.66 4.55
C SER A 43 -1.53 -3.74 3.61
N LEU A 44 -1.98 -3.77 2.35
CA LEU A 44 -1.47 -4.70 1.33
C LEU A 44 0.05 -4.59 1.13
N ARG A 45 0.63 -3.40 1.36
CA ARG A 45 2.08 -3.19 1.31
C ARG A 45 2.77 -3.87 2.49
N ALA A 46 2.27 -3.67 3.71
CA ALA A 46 2.79 -4.38 4.89
C ALA A 46 2.67 -5.90 4.77
N LEU A 47 1.60 -6.39 4.13
CA LEU A 47 1.42 -7.82 3.85
C LEU A 47 2.42 -8.34 2.81
N ALA A 48 2.76 -7.54 1.78
CA ALA A 48 3.83 -7.89 0.85
C ALA A 48 5.20 -7.95 1.54
N ASP A 49 5.51 -6.97 2.39
CA ASP A 49 6.76 -6.95 3.16
C ASP A 49 6.83 -8.17 4.09
N ARG A 50 5.73 -8.49 4.78
CA ARG A 50 5.63 -9.69 5.64
C ARG A 50 5.84 -10.97 4.84
N PHE A 51 5.23 -11.08 3.66
CA PHE A 51 5.39 -12.24 2.79
C PHE A 51 6.83 -12.41 2.30
N ASN A 52 7.44 -11.33 1.81
CA ASN A 52 8.82 -11.36 1.32
C ASN A 52 9.83 -11.69 2.43
N ARG A 53 9.60 -11.17 3.65
CA ARG A 53 10.40 -11.57 4.83
C ARG A 53 10.26 -13.06 5.16
N ALA A 54 9.07 -13.63 5.00
CA ALA A 54 8.86 -15.06 5.22
C ALA A 54 9.61 -15.92 4.19
N LEU A 55 9.71 -15.48 2.93
CA LEU A 55 10.53 -16.12 1.90
C LEU A 55 12.02 -16.09 2.29
N LEU A 56 12.53 -14.91 2.67
CA LEU A 56 13.91 -14.76 3.13
C LEU A 56 14.21 -15.65 4.36
N LEU A 57 13.29 -15.70 5.31
CA LEU A 57 13.41 -16.56 6.49
C LEU A 57 13.41 -18.05 6.13
N ALA A 58 12.67 -18.46 5.10
CA ALA A 58 12.69 -19.83 4.62
C ALA A 58 14.04 -20.19 3.98
N GLU A 59 14.60 -19.31 3.15
CA GLU A 59 15.95 -19.47 2.57
C GLU A 59 17.04 -19.53 3.65
N ILE A 60 17.02 -18.61 4.61
CA ILE A 60 17.98 -18.59 5.73
C ILE A 60 17.93 -19.90 6.52
N ARG A 61 16.73 -20.45 6.73
CA ARG A 61 16.55 -21.75 7.41
C ARG A 61 17.07 -22.92 6.57
N ASP A 62 16.78 -22.94 5.27
CA ASP A 62 17.26 -24.00 4.37
C ASP A 62 18.80 -24.01 4.29
N ALA A 63 19.39 -22.82 4.21
CA ALA A 63 20.82 -22.58 4.27
C ALA A 63 21.45 -22.90 5.65
N THR A 64 20.65 -23.23 6.67
CA THR A 64 21.11 -23.48 8.06
C THR A 64 21.97 -22.32 8.59
N MET A 65 21.62 -21.09 8.20
CA MET A 65 22.35 -19.89 8.60
C MET A 65 21.92 -19.45 9.99
N ASP A 66 22.87 -19.38 10.93
CA ASP A 66 22.63 -18.79 12.24
C ASP A 66 22.40 -17.28 12.12
N VAL A 67 21.22 -16.82 12.55
CA VAL A 67 20.82 -15.42 12.57
C VAL A 67 20.30 -15.01 13.94
N VAL A 68 20.58 -13.77 14.32
CA VAL A 68 20.04 -13.20 15.56
C VAL A 68 18.65 -12.61 15.30
N ASP A 69 17.84 -12.47 16.35
CA ASP A 69 16.54 -11.81 16.27
C ASP A 69 16.66 -10.40 15.65
N GLY A 70 15.77 -10.10 14.70
CA GLY A 70 15.77 -8.85 13.93
C GLY A 70 16.76 -8.78 12.76
N GLU A 71 17.70 -9.72 12.65
CA GLU A 71 18.68 -9.75 11.54
C GLU A 71 18.03 -10.05 10.18
N PRO A 72 17.06 -11.00 10.06
CA PRO A 72 16.33 -11.23 8.81
C PRO A 72 15.55 -10.01 8.31
N GLU A 73 14.91 -9.26 9.22
CA GLU A 73 14.21 -8.02 8.89
C GLU A 73 15.19 -6.95 8.38
N ASN A 74 16.38 -6.88 8.99
CA ASN A 74 17.42 -5.99 8.52
C ASN A 74 17.97 -6.40 7.15
N PHE A 75 18.22 -7.68 6.91
CA PHE A 75 18.62 -8.18 5.58
C PHE A 75 17.57 -7.82 4.52
N TYR A 76 16.29 -8.08 4.80
CA TYR A 76 15.21 -7.71 3.89
C TYR A 76 15.22 -6.22 3.55
N ARG A 77 15.37 -5.35 4.56
CA ARG A 77 15.48 -3.90 4.38
C ARG A 77 16.70 -3.55 3.52
N LEU A 78 17.89 -4.10 3.83
CA LEU A 78 19.11 -3.82 3.06
C LEU A 78 19.00 -4.24 1.59
N LEU A 79 18.25 -5.30 1.30
CA LEU A 79 18.04 -5.80 -0.06
C LEU A 79 17.01 -5.02 -0.86
N THR A 80 16.05 -4.35 -0.21
CA THR A 80 14.86 -3.79 -0.89
C THR A 80 14.73 -2.27 -0.76
N ASP A 81 15.34 -1.66 0.24
CA ASP A 81 15.19 -0.24 0.56
C ASP A 81 16.07 0.63 -0.34
N ASP A 82 15.49 1.70 -0.90
CA ASP A 82 16.15 2.59 -1.86
C ASP A 82 17.17 3.52 -1.18
N ASP A 83 17.01 3.75 0.13
CA ASP A 83 17.87 4.62 0.95
C ASP A 83 19.12 3.90 1.51
N VAL A 84 19.48 2.74 0.93
CA VAL A 84 20.64 1.93 1.35
C VAL A 84 21.80 2.10 0.37
N SER A 85 23.00 2.33 0.90
CA SER A 85 24.19 2.46 0.06
C SER A 85 24.47 1.16 -0.72
N ALA A 86 24.97 1.29 -1.96
CA ALA A 86 25.33 0.13 -2.77
C ALA A 86 26.33 -0.79 -2.07
N GLY A 87 27.29 -0.23 -1.32
CA GLY A 87 28.26 -1.01 -0.53
C GLY A 87 27.60 -1.85 0.56
N THR A 88 26.71 -1.26 1.36
CA THR A 88 25.99 -1.98 2.41
C THR A 88 25.08 -3.07 1.85
N ARG A 89 24.46 -2.82 0.70
CA ARG A 89 23.65 -3.82 -0.01
C ARG A 89 24.51 -5.01 -0.47
N ILE A 90 25.65 -4.73 -1.10
CA ILE A 90 26.60 -5.76 -1.55
C ILE A 90 27.15 -6.57 -0.37
N GLU A 91 27.42 -5.94 0.79
CA GLU A 91 27.86 -6.66 1.99
C GLU A 91 26.80 -7.62 2.53
N ALA A 92 25.53 -7.21 2.51
CA ALA A 92 24.40 -8.05 2.90
C ALA A 92 24.21 -9.24 1.94
N GLU A 93 24.26 -8.99 0.62
CA GLU A 93 24.22 -10.01 -0.43
C GLU A 93 25.33 -11.05 -0.23
N ASN A 94 26.59 -10.61 -0.17
CA ASN A 94 27.74 -11.50 0.02
C ASN A 94 27.66 -12.31 1.32
N ARG A 95 27.01 -11.80 2.36
CA ARG A 95 26.84 -12.54 3.61
C ARG A 95 25.81 -13.66 3.45
N LEU A 96 24.69 -13.40 2.79
CA LEU A 96 23.65 -14.39 2.52
C LEU A 96 24.15 -15.46 1.55
N GLU A 97 24.82 -15.05 0.46
CA GLU A 97 25.37 -15.97 -0.54
C GLU A 97 26.44 -16.90 0.04
N ARG A 98 27.33 -16.39 0.90
CA ARG A 98 28.33 -17.21 1.60
C ARG A 98 27.70 -18.24 2.54
N ALA A 99 26.49 -17.97 3.03
CA ALA A 99 25.74 -18.91 3.82
C ALA A 99 24.97 -19.94 2.96
N GLY A 100 24.94 -19.77 1.63
CA GLY A 100 24.27 -20.68 0.71
C GLY A 100 22.89 -20.22 0.24
N VAL A 101 22.48 -18.99 0.56
CA VAL A 101 21.20 -18.41 0.10
C VAL A 101 21.33 -17.92 -1.35
N ASP A 102 20.39 -18.32 -2.21
CA ASP A 102 20.26 -17.79 -3.58
C ASP A 102 19.55 -16.42 -3.54
N VAL A 103 20.35 -15.35 -3.39
CA VAL A 103 19.81 -13.98 -3.24
C VAL A 103 19.12 -13.48 -4.50
N ASP A 104 19.62 -13.86 -5.68
CA ASP A 104 19.04 -13.46 -6.96
C ASP A 104 17.69 -14.15 -7.18
N GLY A 105 17.62 -15.46 -6.95
CA GLY A 105 16.37 -16.21 -7.00
C GLY A 105 15.34 -15.70 -5.98
N LEU A 106 15.78 -15.41 -4.75
CA LEU A 106 14.92 -14.85 -3.71
C LEU A 106 14.35 -13.48 -4.09
N ARG A 107 15.16 -12.61 -4.71
CA ARG A 107 14.71 -11.29 -5.19
C ARG A 107 13.69 -11.41 -6.31
N ASP A 108 13.92 -12.32 -7.24
CA ASP A 108 12.98 -12.62 -8.31
C ASP A 108 11.65 -13.16 -7.77
N ASP A 109 11.67 -13.84 -6.63
CA ASP A 109 10.49 -14.36 -5.96
C ASP A 109 9.75 -13.31 -5.11
N PHE A 110 10.38 -12.21 -4.72
CA PHE A 110 9.68 -11.14 -4.01
C PHE A 110 8.44 -10.64 -4.76
N VAL A 111 7.39 -10.38 -3.98
CA VAL A 111 6.07 -10.01 -4.48
C VAL A 111 5.75 -8.57 -4.16
N THR A 112 4.98 -7.95 -5.06
CA THR A 112 4.46 -6.60 -4.85
C THR A 112 3.12 -6.64 -4.12
N TYR A 113 2.68 -5.48 -3.63
CA TYR A 113 1.34 -5.35 -3.04
C TYR A 113 0.22 -5.71 -4.04
N GLN A 114 0.42 -5.54 -5.36
CA GLN A 114 -0.56 -5.95 -6.36
C GLN A 114 -0.69 -7.47 -6.45
N ALA A 115 0.43 -8.20 -6.32
CA ALA A 115 0.42 -9.66 -6.30
C ALA A 115 -0.30 -10.21 -5.05
N ILE A 116 -0.08 -9.60 -3.88
CA ILE A 116 -0.83 -9.92 -2.65
C ILE A 116 -2.31 -9.63 -2.83
N ARG A 117 -2.67 -8.46 -3.37
CA ARG A 117 -4.09 -8.11 -3.64
C ARG A 117 -4.76 -9.16 -4.51
N HIS A 118 -4.13 -9.51 -5.63
CA HIS A 118 -4.66 -10.50 -6.57
C HIS A 118 -4.82 -11.87 -5.90
N TYR A 119 -3.85 -12.30 -5.10
CA TYR A 119 -3.96 -13.55 -4.35
C TYR A 119 -5.13 -13.54 -3.37
N LEU A 120 -5.28 -12.47 -2.59
CA LEU A 120 -6.36 -12.38 -1.60
C LEU A 120 -7.74 -12.32 -2.28
N THR A 121 -7.92 -11.48 -3.31
CA THR A 121 -9.24 -11.30 -3.93
C THR A 121 -9.60 -12.40 -4.92
N GLU A 122 -8.68 -12.77 -5.83
CA GLU A 122 -8.99 -13.66 -6.94
C GLU A 122 -8.75 -15.14 -6.61
N VAL A 123 -7.82 -15.45 -5.71
CA VAL A 123 -7.49 -16.85 -5.36
C VAL A 123 -8.17 -17.27 -4.06
N ARG A 124 -8.12 -16.44 -3.02
CA ARG A 124 -8.76 -16.76 -1.74
C ARG A 124 -10.23 -16.29 -1.67
N GLY A 125 -10.69 -15.49 -2.62
CA GLY A 125 -12.06 -14.95 -2.61
C GLY A 125 -12.31 -13.99 -1.44
N ALA A 126 -11.25 -13.53 -0.77
CA ALA A 126 -11.36 -12.61 0.34
C ALA A 126 -11.96 -11.31 -0.19
N THR A 127 -13.19 -11.06 0.22
CA THR A 127 -13.92 -9.87 -0.18
C THR A 127 -13.99 -8.95 1.01
N TYR A 128 -13.35 -7.79 0.86
CA TYR A 128 -13.48 -6.74 1.85
C TYR A 128 -14.86 -6.09 1.67
N GLU A 129 -15.82 -6.48 2.50
CA GLU A 129 -16.96 -5.61 2.82
C GLU A 129 -16.38 -4.38 3.53
N ARG A 130 -15.94 -3.39 2.75
CA ARG A 130 -15.93 -2.01 3.26
C ARG A 130 -17.35 -1.79 3.73
N ASP A 131 -17.52 -1.44 5.01
CA ASP A 131 -18.75 -0.88 5.56
C ASP A 131 -19.48 -0.13 4.45
N ALA A 132 -20.55 -0.75 3.93
CA ALA A 132 -21.22 -0.28 2.74
C ALA A 132 -21.72 1.14 3.01
N ASP A 133 -21.39 2.04 2.08
CA ASP A 133 -21.72 3.46 2.00
C ASP A 133 -21.15 4.44 3.03
N SER A 134 -21.17 4.17 4.34
CA SER A 134 -20.95 5.23 5.35
C SER A 134 -19.50 5.63 5.64
N GLY A 135 -18.51 5.03 4.99
CA GLY A 135 -17.08 5.34 5.22
C GLY A 135 -16.25 5.57 3.97
N GLN A 136 -16.79 5.35 2.77
CA GLN A 136 -16.11 5.69 1.52
C GLN A 136 -16.15 7.20 1.30
N VAL A 137 -17.33 7.80 1.45
CA VAL A 137 -17.56 9.24 1.30
C VAL A 137 -16.66 10.03 2.25
N GLU A 138 -16.53 9.61 3.50
CA GLU A 138 -15.72 10.22 4.55
C GLU A 138 -14.21 10.13 4.24
N ARG A 139 -13.76 8.99 3.68
CA ARG A 139 -12.36 8.80 3.28
C ARG A 139 -12.00 9.67 2.08
N GLU A 140 -12.85 9.71 1.07
CA GLU A 140 -12.67 10.59 -0.10
C GLU A 140 -12.72 12.06 0.31
N ARG A 141 -13.64 12.43 1.21
CA ARG A 141 -13.71 13.76 1.84
C ARG A 141 -12.40 14.11 2.54
N GLY A 142 -11.86 13.18 3.32
CA GLY A 142 -10.56 13.35 4.00
C GLY A 142 -9.40 13.54 3.02
N GLY A 143 -9.45 12.92 1.83
CA GLY A 143 -8.49 13.16 0.75
C GLY A 143 -8.53 14.59 0.22
N ILE A 144 -9.73 15.09 -0.03
CA ILE A 144 -9.98 16.45 -0.55
C ILE A 144 -9.59 17.51 0.49
N ASP A 145 -9.90 17.30 1.77
CA ASP A 145 -9.53 18.20 2.86
C ASP A 145 -8.00 18.30 3.04
N ARG A 146 -7.27 17.19 2.84
CA ARG A 146 -5.79 17.21 2.84
C ARG A 146 -5.22 18.04 1.68
N LEU A 147 -5.79 17.91 0.47
CA LEU A 147 -5.36 18.71 -0.69
C LEU A 147 -5.61 20.20 -0.45
N ARG A 148 -6.78 20.56 0.09
CA ARG A 148 -7.10 21.95 0.46
C ARG A 148 -6.09 22.53 1.45
N SER A 149 -5.80 21.78 2.52
CA SER A 149 -4.83 22.20 3.55
C SER A 149 -3.43 22.41 2.96
N ARG A 150 -3.03 21.56 2.02
CA ARG A 150 -1.72 21.69 1.33
C ARG A 150 -1.68 22.90 0.41
N VAL A 151 -2.72 23.13 -0.39
CA VAL A 151 -2.82 24.33 -1.25
C VAL A 151 -2.79 25.59 -0.40
N GLU A 152 -3.54 25.59 0.71
CA GLU A 152 -3.56 26.72 1.63
C GLU A 152 -2.17 27.05 2.18
N THR A 153 -1.44 26.02 2.61
CA THR A 153 -0.05 26.16 3.10
C THR A 153 0.86 26.74 2.03
N ILE A 154 0.82 26.20 0.80
CA ILE A 154 1.65 26.68 -0.32
C ILE A 154 1.36 28.15 -0.66
N VAL A 155 0.07 28.55 -0.64
CA VAL A 155 -0.33 29.93 -0.89
C VAL A 155 0.17 30.86 0.21
N ARG A 156 0.02 30.48 1.49
CA ARG A 156 0.55 31.27 2.61
C ARG A 156 2.06 31.45 2.51
N ASP A 157 2.80 30.35 2.33
CA ASP A 157 4.26 30.39 2.18
C ASP A 157 4.71 31.29 1.02
N THR A 158 3.93 31.32 -0.06
CA THR A 158 4.20 32.17 -1.22
C THR A 158 3.94 33.64 -0.94
N VAL A 159 2.81 33.96 -0.27
CA VAL A 159 2.47 35.32 0.13
C VAL A 159 3.49 35.87 1.12
N ASP A 160 3.84 35.10 2.14
CA ASP A 160 4.83 35.47 3.15
C ASP A 160 6.21 35.73 2.53
N ARG A 161 6.66 34.83 1.65
CA ARG A 161 7.94 34.98 0.94
C ARG A 161 7.98 36.25 0.08
N LEU A 162 6.91 36.56 -0.64
CA LEU A 162 6.84 37.77 -1.47
C LEU A 162 6.76 39.06 -0.64
N ASN A 163 6.06 39.01 0.50
CA ASN A 163 5.97 40.13 1.44
C ASN A 163 7.33 40.43 2.08
N ALA A 164 8.03 39.39 2.55
CA ALA A 164 9.38 39.52 3.10
C ALA A 164 10.40 40.04 2.08
N ALA A 165 10.25 39.70 0.80
CA ALA A 165 11.08 40.20 -0.29
C ALA A 165 10.71 41.63 -0.75
N GLY A 166 9.72 42.27 -0.13
CA GLY A 166 9.22 43.59 -0.52
C GLY A 166 8.61 43.64 -1.93
N LYS A 167 8.23 42.48 -2.48
CA LYS A 167 7.58 42.35 -3.80
C LYS A 167 6.06 42.37 -3.71
N LEU A 168 5.55 42.15 -2.50
CA LEU A 168 4.14 42.22 -2.15
C LEU A 168 4.05 43.02 -0.83
N SER A 169 2.94 43.71 -0.59
CA SER A 169 2.63 44.34 0.69
C SER A 169 1.25 43.89 1.10
N VAL A 170 1.17 43.12 2.17
CA VAL A 170 -0.11 42.61 2.71
C VAL A 170 -0.09 42.67 4.24
N GLY A 171 -1.22 43.07 4.83
CA GLY A 171 -1.43 43.03 6.28
C GLY A 171 -1.81 41.63 6.75
N GLU A 172 -2.56 41.52 7.85
CA GLU A 172 -3.15 40.25 8.26
C GLU A 172 -4.05 39.70 7.14
N TYR A 173 -3.82 38.46 6.73
CA TYR A 173 -4.56 37.82 5.65
C TYR A 173 -5.03 36.42 6.04
N ARG A 174 -6.03 35.92 5.31
CA ARG A 174 -6.52 34.55 5.39
C ARG A 174 -6.62 33.99 3.98
N VAL A 175 -6.31 32.71 3.84
CA VAL A 175 -6.40 32.01 2.55
C VAL A 175 -7.67 31.15 2.57
N PHE A 176 -8.44 31.22 1.50
CA PHE A 176 -9.64 30.41 1.33
C PHE A 176 -9.48 29.53 0.11
N VAL A 177 -9.58 28.21 0.29
CA VAL A 177 -9.53 27.23 -0.80
C VAL A 177 -10.88 26.52 -0.86
N THR A 178 -11.69 26.85 -1.85
CA THR A 178 -12.98 26.20 -2.09
C THR A 178 -12.91 25.33 -3.34
N VAL A 179 -13.64 24.22 -3.31
CA VAL A 179 -13.84 23.34 -4.46
C VAL A 179 -15.33 23.08 -4.51
N ASP A 180 -15.96 23.48 -5.60
CA ASP A 180 -17.40 23.44 -5.77
C ASP A 180 -17.76 22.60 -7.00
N VAL A 181 -18.91 21.94 -6.91
CA VAL A 181 -19.53 21.15 -7.97
C VAL A 181 -20.83 21.82 -8.37
N LEU A 182 -21.00 22.07 -9.66
CA LEU A 182 -22.25 22.56 -10.25
C LEU A 182 -22.95 21.38 -10.91
N CYS A 183 -24.18 21.10 -10.50
CA CYS A 183 -25.04 20.19 -11.25
C CYS A 183 -25.61 20.93 -12.47
N ALA A 184 -25.36 20.42 -13.68
CA ALA A 184 -25.84 21.04 -14.92
C ALA A 184 -27.36 20.89 -15.11
N GLU A 185 -27.99 19.95 -14.38
CA GLU A 185 -29.41 19.64 -14.51
C GLU A 185 -30.28 20.49 -13.57
N CYS A 186 -30.01 20.49 -12.25
CA CYS A 186 -30.75 21.33 -11.30
C CYS A 186 -30.18 22.74 -11.14
N GLY A 187 -28.97 23.02 -11.65
CA GLY A 187 -28.32 24.33 -11.54
C GLY A 187 -27.76 24.64 -10.15
N SER A 188 -27.91 23.74 -9.17
CA SER A 188 -27.41 23.92 -7.81
C SER A 188 -25.89 23.75 -7.73
N ARG A 189 -25.24 24.66 -7.00
CA ARG A 189 -23.81 24.65 -6.69
C ARG A 189 -23.59 24.24 -5.25
N TYR A 190 -22.74 23.24 -5.04
CA TYR A 190 -22.40 22.72 -3.71
C TYR A 190 -20.89 22.75 -3.52
N SER A 191 -20.43 22.99 -2.29
CA SER A 191 -19.07 22.59 -1.97
C SER A 191 -18.96 21.07 -2.10
N VAL A 192 -17.80 20.57 -2.52
CA VAL A 192 -17.57 19.11 -2.60
C VAL A 192 -17.89 18.43 -1.26
N SER A 193 -17.54 19.07 -0.14
CA SER A 193 -17.80 18.55 1.20
C SER A 193 -19.31 18.46 1.51
N ASP A 194 -20.10 19.43 1.05
CA ASP A 194 -21.55 19.45 1.28
C ASP A 194 -22.28 18.48 0.36
N LEU A 195 -21.86 18.38 -0.91
CA LEU A 195 -22.40 17.39 -1.84
C LEU A 195 -22.19 15.97 -1.31
N LEU A 196 -20.96 15.67 -0.89
CA LEU A 196 -20.61 14.38 -0.31
C LEU A 196 -21.41 14.09 0.97
N ARG A 197 -21.58 15.09 1.84
CA ARG A 197 -22.39 14.94 3.07
C ARG A 197 -23.88 14.72 2.78
N ARG A 198 -24.42 15.40 1.76
CA ARG A 198 -25.84 15.31 1.38
C ARG A 198 -26.16 14.03 0.63
N GLY A 199 -25.16 13.41 -0.01
CA GLY A 199 -25.32 12.19 -0.81
C GLY A 199 -25.88 12.44 -2.21
N GLY A 200 -26.35 13.66 -2.51
CA GLY A 200 -27.01 14.00 -3.77
C GLY A 200 -27.17 15.50 -3.98
N CYS A 201 -27.61 15.86 -5.19
CA CYS A 201 -28.02 17.21 -5.56
C CYS A 201 -29.55 17.30 -5.60
N ASP A 202 -30.09 18.50 -5.84
CA ASP A 202 -31.55 18.73 -5.85
C ASP A 202 -32.26 18.15 -7.11
N CYS A 203 -31.59 17.29 -7.88
CA CYS A 203 -32.23 16.48 -8.93
C CYS A 203 -33.00 15.27 -8.38
N GLU A 204 -32.76 14.93 -7.11
CA GLU A 204 -33.44 13.84 -6.39
C GLU A 204 -34.67 14.32 -5.61
#